data_AF-E3SAM2-F1
#
_entry.id   AF-E3SAM2-F1
#
_cell.length_a   1.000
_cell.length_b   1.000
_cell.length_c   1.000
_cell.angle_alpha   90.00
_cell.angle_beta   90.00
_cell.angle_gamma   90.00
#
_symmetry.space_group_name_H-M   'P 1'
#
loop_
_entity.id
_entity.type
_entity.pdbx_description
1 polymer ?
#
loop_
_entity_poly.entity_id
_entity_poly.type
_entity_poly.pdbx_seq_one_letter_code
_entity_poly.pdbx_strand_id
1 'polypeptide(L)'
;MADLLRKERSQPSVGVNWAVTFVKRRPELKVKFNCKYDYKRALCEDPEVIRGWFRLVENIKAKYGILDEDSYNFDEASFIIGIISTGAVVTGSERRGQLKSV
;
A
#
# COMPACT_ATOMS: atom_id res chain seq x y z
N MET A 1 22.73 -6.06 8.28
CA MET A 1 22.86 -7.50 8.66
C MET A 1 23.89 -8.22 7.81
N ALA A 2 23.80 -8.18 6.47
CA ALA A 2 24.81 -8.81 5.60
C ALA A 2 26.24 -8.28 5.83
N ASP A 3 26.41 -6.97 6.00
CA ASP A 3 27.74 -6.39 6.28
C ASP A 3 28.31 -6.77 7.64
N LEU A 4 27.45 -7.02 8.64
CA LEU A 4 27.89 -7.47 9.97
C LEU A 4 28.54 -8.85 9.89
N LEU A 5 27.90 -9.78 9.16
CA LEU A 5 28.41 -11.14 8.93
C LEU A 5 29.70 -11.14 8.10
N ARG A 6 29.85 -10.21 7.16
CA ARG A 6 31.08 -10.08 6.37
C ARG A 6 32.22 -9.48 7.17
N LYS A 7 31.93 -8.50 8.03
CA LYS A 7 32.92 -7.91 8.94
C LYS A 7 33.50 -8.94 9.91
N GLU A 8 32.66 -9.83 10.44
CA GLU A 8 33.09 -10.95 11.29
C GLU A 8 34.03 -11.93 10.56
N ARG A 9 33.85 -12.08 9.24
CA ARG A 9 34.69 -12.93 8.38
C ARG A 9 35.86 -12.19 7.73
N SER A 10 36.15 -10.96 8.17
CA SER A 10 37.19 -10.10 7.58
C SER A 10 37.03 -9.90 6.07
N GLN A 11 35.80 -9.85 5.57
CA GLN A 11 35.47 -9.64 4.16
C GLN A 11 35.05 -8.19 3.88
N PRO A 12 35.19 -7.72 2.62
CA PRO A 12 34.70 -6.40 2.21
C PRO A 12 33.19 -6.29 2.33
N SER A 13 32.66 -5.07 2.41
CA SER A 13 31.22 -4.81 2.45
C SER A 13 30.49 -5.28 1.20
N VAL A 14 29.17 -5.45 1.28
CA VAL A 14 28.35 -5.72 0.09
C VAL A 14 28.20 -4.46 -0.76
N GLY A 15 28.04 -4.65 -2.07
CA GLY A 15 27.75 -3.54 -2.97
C GLY A 15 26.35 -2.95 -2.76
N VAL A 16 26.15 -1.70 -3.16
CA VAL A 16 24.90 -0.94 -3.00
C VAL A 16 23.66 -1.71 -3.53
N ASN A 17 23.82 -2.41 -4.66
CA ASN A 17 22.74 -3.14 -5.32
C ASN A 17 22.59 -4.60 -4.84
N TRP A 18 23.30 -5.01 -3.79
CA TRP A 18 23.32 -6.41 -3.35
C TRP A 18 21.93 -6.92 -2.96
N ALA A 19 21.15 -6.16 -2.20
CA ALA A 19 19.83 -6.58 -1.74
C ALA A 19 18.85 -6.81 -2.91
N VAL A 20 18.79 -5.88 -3.86
CA VAL A 20 17.95 -5.99 -5.06
C VAL A 20 18.38 -7.18 -5.91
N THR A 21 19.69 -7.34 -6.10
CA THR A 21 20.25 -8.44 -6.91
C THR A 21 20.01 -9.81 -6.24
N PHE A 22 20.12 -9.88 -4.92
CA PHE A 22 19.88 -11.10 -4.14
C PHE A 22 18.43 -11.56 -4.29
N VAL A 23 17.47 -10.65 -4.18
CA VAL A 23 16.04 -11.00 -4.34
C VAL A 23 15.73 -11.38 -5.79
N LYS A 24 16.28 -10.67 -6.79
CA LYS A 24 16.11 -11.02 -8.21
C LYS A 24 16.64 -12.42 -8.57
N ARG A 25 17.70 -12.88 -7.91
CA ARG A 25 18.33 -14.19 -8.18
C ARG A 25 17.58 -15.36 -7.57
N ARG A 26 16.66 -15.13 -6.63
CA ARG A 26 15.97 -16.18 -5.87
C ARG A 26 14.48 -16.19 -6.22
N PRO A 27 14.00 -17.11 -7.07
CA PRO A 27 12.58 -17.20 -7.40
C PRO A 27 11.73 -17.60 -6.18
N GLU A 28 12.35 -18.14 -5.13
CA GLU A 28 11.70 -18.37 -3.83
C GLU A 28 11.28 -17.08 -3.11
N LEU A 29 11.76 -15.91 -3.54
CA LEU A 29 11.46 -14.62 -2.93
C LEU A 29 10.61 -13.76 -3.85
N LYS A 30 9.61 -13.08 -3.29
CA LYS A 30 8.78 -12.09 -3.98
C LYS A 30 8.85 -10.76 -3.25
N VAL A 31 9.04 -9.67 -3.99
CA VAL A 31 8.89 -8.32 -3.46
C VAL A 31 7.46 -7.88 -3.68
N LYS A 32 6.80 -7.43 -2.60
CA LYS A 32 5.55 -6.69 -2.68
C LYS A 32 5.76 -5.30 -2.12
N PHE A 33 5.31 -4.31 -2.86
CA PHE A 33 5.27 -2.94 -2.39
C PHE A 33 4.01 -2.76 -1.55
N ASN A 34 4.16 -2.28 -0.32
CA ASN A 34 3.03 -1.76 0.43
C ASN A 34 2.91 -0.26 0.15
N CYS A 35 1.70 0.18 -0.19
CA CYS A 35 1.36 1.58 0.02
C CYS A 35 1.11 1.70 1.53
N LYS A 36 1.89 2.53 2.21
CA LYS A 36 1.59 2.87 3.59
C LYS A 36 0.24 3.60 3.58
N TYR A 37 -0.75 2.98 4.20
CA TYR A 37 -2.05 3.60 4.42
C TYR A 37 -1.92 4.55 5.61
N ASP A 38 -2.56 5.72 5.56
CA ASP A 38 -2.59 6.58 6.73
C ASP A 38 -3.39 5.89 7.84
N TYR A 39 -2.71 5.47 8.89
CA TYR A 39 -3.32 4.77 10.02
C TYR A 39 -4.41 5.61 10.70
N LYS A 40 -4.25 6.94 10.75
CA LYS A 40 -5.28 7.82 11.27
C LYS A 40 -6.51 7.84 10.36
N ARG A 41 -6.30 7.77 9.04
CA ARG A 41 -7.40 7.63 8.07
C ARG A 41 -8.14 6.31 8.26
N ALA A 42 -7.42 5.19 8.40
CA ALA A 42 -8.04 3.88 8.68
C ALA A 42 -8.85 3.88 9.98
N LEU A 43 -8.37 4.53 11.03
CA LEU A 43 -9.11 4.63 12.30
C LEU A 43 -10.37 5.49 12.19
N CYS A 44 -10.38 6.45 11.27
CA CYS A 44 -11.53 7.34 11.05
C CYS A 44 -12.54 6.77 10.02
N GLU A 45 -12.30 5.60 9.43
CA GLU A 45 -13.20 4.93 8.49
C GLU A 45 -14.29 4.16 9.24
N ASP A 46 -15.26 4.89 9.79
CA ASP A 46 -16.47 4.28 10.35
C ASP A 46 -17.44 3.91 9.22
N PRO A 47 -17.77 2.62 9.03
CA PRO A 47 -18.69 2.17 7.99
C PRO A 47 -20.07 2.82 8.04
N GLU A 48 -20.59 3.18 9.22
CA GLU A 48 -21.88 3.86 9.35
C GLU A 48 -21.82 5.29 8.85
N VAL A 49 -20.75 6.01 9.20
CA VAL A 49 -20.52 7.40 8.74
C VAL A 49 -20.35 7.44 7.23
N ILE A 50 -19.57 6.50 6.68
CA ILE A 50 -19.34 6.39 5.23
C ILE A 50 -20.66 6.10 4.50
N ARG A 51 -21.45 5.14 4.99
CA ARG A 51 -22.77 4.84 4.41
C ARG A 51 -23.72 6.04 4.49
N GLY A 52 -23.73 6.75 5.62
CA GLY A 52 -24.54 7.95 5.80
C GLY A 52 -24.18 9.05 4.80
N TRP A 53 -22.89 9.25 4.54
CA TRP A 53 -22.41 10.20 3.54
C TRP A 53 -22.87 9.83 2.13
N PHE A 54 -22.70 8.57 1.70
CA PHE A 54 -23.15 8.12 0.38
C PHE A 54 -24.66 8.27 0.17
N ARG A 55 -25.47 7.92 1.19
CA ARG A 55 -26.93 8.14 1.14
C ARG A 55 -27.27 9.62 0.97
N LEU A 56 -26.54 10.51 1.62
CA LEU A 56 -26.74 11.95 1.48
C LEU A 56 -26.41 12.44 0.07
N VAL A 57 -25.32 11.95 -0.53
CA VAL A 57 -24.96 12.23 -1.92
C VAL A 57 -26.05 11.74 -2.88
N GLU A 58 -26.52 10.51 -2.73
CA GLU A 58 -27.63 9.95 -3.54
C GLU A 58 -28.90 10.80 -3.44
N ASN A 59 -29.28 11.22 -2.23
CA ASN A 59 -30.44 12.08 -2.01
C ASN A 59 -30.31 13.44 -2.70
N ILE A 60 -29.12 14.04 -2.68
CA ILE A 60 -28.84 15.31 -3.36
C ILE A 60 -28.91 15.12 -4.87
N LYS A 61 -28.30 14.06 -5.41
CA LYS A 61 -28.38 13.74 -6.84
C LYS A 61 -29.83 13.56 -7.28
N ALA A 62 -30.62 12.82 -6.52
CA ALA A 62 -32.04 12.63 -6.80
C ALA A 62 -32.83 13.95 -6.72
N LYS A 63 -32.58 14.79 -5.71
CA LYS A 63 -33.27 16.07 -5.52
C LYS A 63 -33.04 17.05 -6.67
N TYR A 64 -31.82 17.10 -7.19
CA TYR A 64 -31.42 18.04 -8.24
C TYR A 64 -31.39 17.41 -9.64
N GLY A 65 -31.77 16.14 -9.78
CA GLY A 65 -31.75 15.43 -11.05
C GLY A 65 -30.36 15.29 -11.67
N ILE A 66 -29.31 15.21 -10.84
CA ILE A 66 -27.92 15.08 -11.31
C ILE A 66 -27.73 13.66 -11.82
N LEU A 67 -27.45 13.52 -13.11
CA LEU A 67 -27.16 12.24 -13.74
C LEU A 67 -25.78 11.73 -13.32
N ASP A 68 -25.60 10.42 -13.35
CA ASP A 68 -24.28 9.80 -13.13
C ASP A 68 -23.27 10.26 -14.20
N GLU A 69 -23.75 10.53 -15.42
CA GLU A 69 -22.96 11.08 -16.53
C GLU A 69 -22.42 12.48 -16.25
N ASP A 70 -23.13 13.26 -15.43
CA ASP A 70 -22.73 14.61 -15.01
C ASP A 70 -21.90 14.61 -13.70
N SER A 71 -21.58 13.42 -13.18
CA SER A 71 -20.80 13.25 -11.95
C SER A 71 -19.32 13.04 -12.28
N TYR A 72 -18.53 14.10 -12.18
CA TYR A 72 -17.09 14.05 -12.43
C TYR A 72 -16.32 13.85 -11.12
N ASN A 73 -15.33 12.95 -11.12
CA ASN A 73 -14.39 12.84 -10.03
C ASN A 73 -13.47 14.07 -10.04
N PHE A 74 -13.42 14.81 -8.95
CA PHE A 74 -12.43 15.87 -8.76
C PHE A 74 -11.26 15.31 -7.96
N ASP A 75 -10.47 14.43 -8.58
CA ASP A 75 -9.17 14.03 -8.06
C ASP A 75 -8.08 14.94 -8.64
N GLU A 76 -7.91 16.10 -8.01
CA GLU A 76 -6.80 16.98 -8.35
C GLU A 76 -5.45 16.30 -8.02
N ALA A 77 -4.74 15.90 -9.07
CA ALA A 77 -3.41 15.35 -9.02
C ALA A 77 -2.35 16.47 -9.08
N SER A 78 -2.13 17.25 -8.02
CA SER A 78 -0.98 18.20 -8.01
C SER A 78 -0.56 18.83 -6.69
N PHE A 79 -1.03 18.39 -5.52
CA PHE A 79 -0.27 18.59 -4.28
C PHE A 79 -0.27 17.31 -3.46
N ILE A 80 0.85 16.59 -3.53
CA ILE A 80 1.14 15.47 -2.62
C ILE A 80 1.33 16.05 -1.21
N ILE A 81 0.23 16.36 -0.52
CA ILE A 81 0.24 16.64 0.91
C ILE A 81 0.36 15.29 1.61
N GLY A 82 1.61 14.92 1.90
CA GLY A 82 1.96 13.66 2.55
C GLY A 82 2.57 12.67 1.56
N ILE A 83 3.86 12.83 1.26
CA ILE A 83 4.66 11.73 0.73
C ILE A 83 4.65 10.63 1.78
N ILE A 84 3.79 9.65 1.59
CA ILE A 84 3.79 8.42 2.33
C ILE A 84 4.57 7.42 1.48
N SER A 85 5.86 7.25 1.77
CA SER A 85 6.73 6.44 0.91
C SER A 85 6.31 4.97 0.89
N THR A 86 6.28 4.40 -0.31
CA THR A 86 6.05 2.99 -0.57
C THR A 86 7.18 2.15 0.04
N GLY A 87 6.84 1.17 0.88
CA GLY A 87 7.81 0.24 1.45
C GLY A 87 7.88 -1.04 0.63
N ALA A 88 9.09 -1.53 0.34
CA ALA A 88 9.28 -2.85 -0.26
C ALA A 88 9.34 -3.92 0.83
N VAL A 89 8.44 -4.90 0.80
CA VAL A 89 8.43 -6.07 1.68
C VAL A 89 8.85 -7.29 0.86
N VAL A 90 9.86 -8.03 1.34
CA VAL A 90 10.30 -9.28 0.71
C VAL A 90 9.63 -10.45 1.44
N THR A 91 8.81 -11.23 0.75
CA THR A 91 8.16 -12.43 1.30
C THR A 91 8.56 -13.67 0.52
N GLY A 92 8.33 -14.86 1.10
CA GLY A 92 8.45 -16.11 0.35
C GLY A 92 7.46 -16.17 -0.83
N SER A 93 7.82 -16.90 -1.88
CA SER A 93 6.97 -17.13 -3.05
C SER A 93 5.81 -18.08 -2.73
N GLU A 94 6.00 -19.00 -1.79
CA GLU A 94 4.95 -19.82 -1.20
C GLU A 94 4.05 -18.99 -0.28
N ARG A 95 2.75 -18.98 -0.59
CA ARG A 95 1.73 -18.51 0.34
C ARG A 95 1.47 -19.62 1.35
N ARG A 96 1.97 -19.50 2.59
CA ARG A 96 1.39 -20.24 3.71
C ARG A 96 -0.01 -19.68 3.92
N GLY A 97 -1.01 -20.38 3.43
CA GLY A 97 -2.41 -19.97 3.55
C GLY A 97 -2.79 -19.81 5.01
N GLN A 98 -3.03 -18.58 5.46
CA GLN A 98 -3.93 -18.39 6.58
C GLN A 98 -5.35 -18.50 6.02
N LEU A 99 -5.96 -19.67 6.19
CA LEU A 99 -7.41 -19.79 6.19
C LEU A 99 -7.90 -18.92 7.36
N LYS A 100 -8.35 -17.71 7.07
CA LYS A 100 -9.24 -17.02 8.01
C LYS A 100 -10.55 -17.81 7.97
N SER A 101 -10.89 -18.47 9.07
CA SER A 101 -12.25 -18.96 9.27
C SER A 101 -13.18 -17.75 9.15
N VAL A 102 -14.19 -17.87 8.29
CA VAL A 102 -15.41 -17.06 8.34
C VAL A 102 -16.16 -17.40 9.61
#